data_AF-A0A369ID84-F1
#
_entry.id   AF-A0A369ID84-F1
#
_cell.length_a   1.000
_cell.length_b   1.000
_cell.length_c   1.000
_cell.angle_alpha   90.00
_cell.angle_beta   90.00
_cell.angle_gamma   90.00
#
_symmetry.space_group_name_H-M   'P 1'
#
loop_
_entity.id
_entity.type
_entity.pdbx_description
1 polymer ?
#
loop_
_entity_poly.entity_id
_entity_poly.type
_entity_poly.pdbx_seq_one_letter_code
_entity_poly.pdbx_strand_id
1 'polypeptide(L)' 'MANEKKAFVLRVSAEMLKELERWAQEEFRSTNGQIEFLLSDALKKRRKSPGKLPPDVDPSDVNGI' A
#
# COMPACT_ATOMS: atom_id res chain seq x y z
N MET A 1 -4.31 13.51 14.99
CA MET A 1 -3.07 12.87 15.50
C MET A 1 -2.17 12.64 14.31
N ALA A 2 -0.85 12.88 14.41
CA ALA A 2 0.03 12.72 13.26
C ALA A 2 -0.02 11.27 12.77
N ASN A 3 -0.31 11.07 11.48
CA ASN A 3 -0.30 9.75 10.85
C ASN A 3 1.15 9.25 10.85
N GLU A 4 1.50 8.45 11.87
CA GLU A 4 2.88 8.05 12.13
C GLU A 4 3.30 7.01 11.07
N LYS A 5 4.11 7.44 10.10
CA LYS A 5 4.63 6.55 9.05
C LYS A 5 5.81 5.77 9.59
N LYS A 6 5.65 4.45 9.74
CA LYS A 6 6.75 3.54 10.11
C LYS A 6 7.55 3.12 8.90
N ALA A 7 8.84 3.41 8.90
CA ALA A 7 9.75 2.90 7.87
C ALA A 7 9.92 1.38 8.01
N PHE A 8 9.92 0.68 6.88
CA PHE A 8 10.18 -0.76 6.81
C PHE A 8 11.00 -1.10 5.57
N VAL A 9 11.75 -2.21 5.63
CA VAL A 9 12.52 -2.71 4.49
C VAL A 9 11.62 -3.59 3.63
N LEU A 10 11.46 -3.23 2.36
CA LEU A 10 10.72 -4.01 1.39
C LEU A 10 11.71 -4.81 0.51
N ARG A 11 11.48 -6.12 0.38
CA ARG A 11 12.23 -6.98 -0.55
C ARG A 11 11.43 -7.15 -1.83
N VAL A 12 11.98 -6.70 -2.95
CA VAL A 12 11.41 -6.83 -4.30
C VAL A 12 12.52 -7.13 -5.30
N SER A 13 12.17 -7.65 -6.48
CA SER A 13 13.14 -7.80 -7.56
C SER A 13 13.55 -6.43 -8.11
N ALA A 14 14.77 -6.33 -8.66
CA ALA A 14 15.25 -5.10 -9.29
C ALA A 14 14.39 -4.68 -10.49
N GLU A 15 13.86 -5.63 -11.24
CA GLU A 15 12.95 -5.40 -12.37
C GLU A 15 11.66 -4.72 -11.91
N MET A 16 11.03 -5.25 -10.87
CA MET A 16 9.82 -4.66 -10.28
C MET A 16 10.07 -3.23 -9.77
N LEU A 17 11.21 -3.00 -9.12
CA LEU A 17 11.55 -1.65 -8.65
C LEU A 17 11.68 -0.67 -9.81
N LYS A 18 12.34 -1.07 -10.90
CA LYS A 18 12.51 -0.24 -12.09
C LYS A 18 11.19 0.11 -12.77
N GLU A 19 10.26 -0.85 -12.84
CA GLU A 19 8.91 -0.61 -13.35
C GLU A 19 8.14 0.37 -12.46
N LEU A 20 8.22 0.22 -11.14
CA LEU A 20 7.60 1.13 -10.17
C LEU A 20 8.17 2.55 -10.25
N GLU A 21 9.48 2.69 -10.43
CA GLU A 21 10.14 3.99 -10.62
C GLU A 21 9.67 4.68 -11.89
N ARG A 22 9.60 3.95 -13.01
CA ARG A 22 9.11 4.49 -14.28
C ARG A 22 7.65 4.94 -14.17
N TRP A 23 6.79 4.12 -13.56
CA TRP A 23 5.39 4.48 -13.35
C TRP A 23 5.24 5.70 -12.43
N ALA A 24 6.02 5.76 -11.35
CA ALA A 24 6.03 6.93 -10.47
C ALA A 24 6.41 8.21 -11.22
N GLN A 25 7.42 8.15 -12.10
CA GLN A 25 7.83 9.27 -12.94
C GLN A 25 6.75 9.72 -13.92
N GLU A 26 6.07 8.79 -14.58
CA GLU A 26 4.96 9.08 -15.51
C GLU A 26 3.80 9.82 -14.81
N GLU A 27 3.59 9.57 -13.51
CA GLU A 27 2.54 10.20 -12.71
C GLU A 27 3.03 11.37 -11.83
N PHE A 28 4.27 11.84 -12.04
CA PHE A 28 4.92 12.91 -11.26
C PHE A 28 4.93 12.65 -9.75
N ARG A 29 5.19 11.40 -9.35
CA ARG A 29 5.27 10.92 -7.96
C ARG A 29 6.68 10.43 -7.61
N SER A 30 6.97 10.38 -6.31
CA SER A 30 8.11 9.62 -5.80
C SER A 30 7.80 8.13 -5.81
N THR A 31 8.82 7.28 -5.90
CA THR A 31 8.66 5.82 -5.84
C THR A 31 7.95 5.38 -4.56
N ASN A 32 8.30 5.97 -3.41
CA ASN A 32 7.61 5.69 -2.15
C ASN A 32 6.13 6.12 -2.17
N GLY A 33 5.83 7.28 -2.76
CA GLY A 33 4.45 7.75 -2.92
C GLY A 33 3.63 6.83 -3.82
N GLN A 34 4.24 6.29 -4.88
CA GLN A 34 3.60 5.32 -5.76
C GLN A 34 3.31 4.00 -5.04
N ILE A 35 4.29 3.48 -4.28
CA ILE A 35 4.10 2.27 -3.46
C ILE A 35 2.97 2.47 -2.44
N GLU A 36 2.95 3.61 -1.73
CA GLU A 36 1.90 3.94 -0.77
C GLU A 36 0.51 3.99 -1.42
N PHE A 37 0.40 4.59 -2.61
CA PHE A 37 -0.84 4.64 -3.39
C PHE A 37 -1.33 3.24 -3.76
N LEU A 38 -0.46 2.41 -4.33
CA LEU A 38 -0.79 1.05 -4.77
C LEU A 38 -1.23 0.16 -3.61
N LEU A 39 -0.51 0.20 -2.48
CA LEU A 39 -0.88 -0.54 -1.28
C LEU A 39 -2.21 -0.06 -0.70
N SER A 40 -2.43 1.25 -0.66
CA SER A 40 -3.69 1.83 -0.18
C SER A 40 -4.88 1.43 -1.05
N ASP A 41 -4.72 1.48 -2.38
CA ASP A 41 -5.75 1.08 -3.33
C ASP A 41 -6.04 -0.43 -3.25
N ALA A 42 -5.01 -1.27 -3.17
CA ALA A 42 -5.15 -2.71 -2.99
C ALA A 42 -5.92 -3.06 -1.70
N LEU A 43 -5.59 -2.40 -0.58
CA LEU A 43 -6.30 -2.59 0.70
C LEU A 43 -7.76 -2.13 0.61
N LYS A 44 -8.04 -0.98 -0.04
CA LYS A 44 -9.41 -0.51 -0.27
C LYS A 44 -10.21 -1.50 -1.12
N LYS A 45 -9.64 -2.00 -2.22
CA LYS A 45 -10.27 -3.01 -3.09
C LYS A 45 -10.54 -4.32 -2.34
N ARG A 46 -9.60 -4.77 -1.50
CA ARG A 46 -9.77 -5.95 -0.64
C ARG A 46 -10.92 -5.78 0.34
N ARG A 47 -10.99 -4.64 1.04
CA ARG A 47 -12.08 -4.34 2.00
C ARG A 47 -13.44 -4.25 1.34
N LYS A 48 -13.50 -3.70 0.12
CA LYS A 48 -14.74 -3.59 -0.67
C LYS A 48 -15.20 -4.92 -1.28
N SER A 49 -14.37 -5.96 -1.27
CA SER A 49 -14.75 -7.30 -1.75
C SER A 49 -15.46 -8.03 -0.61
N PRO A 50 -16.79 -8.20 -0.64
CA PRO A 50 -17.49 -8.87 0.44
C PRO A 50 -17.12 -10.35 0.43
N GLY A 51 -16.39 -10.82 1.45
CA GLY A 51 -16.22 -12.26 1.71
C GLY A 51 -14.80 -12.82 1.88
N LYS A 52 -13.74 -12.00 1.97
CA LYS A 52 -12.38 -12.50 2.32
C LYS A 52 -11.61 -11.56 3.25
N LEU A 53 -12.17 -11.25 4.42
CA LEU A 53 -11.31 -10.93 5.57
C LEU A 53 -10.66 -12.26 6.01
N PRO A 54 -9.34 -12.31 6.21
CA PRO A 54 -8.73 -13.40 6.98
C PRO A 54 -9.43 -13.47 8.33
N PRO A 55 -9.64 -14.68 8.88
CA PRO A 55 -10.32 -14.85 10.17
C PRO A 55 -9.61 -14.14 11.34
N ASP A 56 -8.37 -13.69 11.15
CA ASP A 56 -7.50 -13.06 12.15
C ASP A 56 -7.41 -11.53 12.08
N VAL A 57 -8.07 -10.85 11.14
CA VAL A 57 -8.06 -9.37 11.08
C VAL A 57 -9.23 -8.82 11.88
N ASP A 58 -8.94 -8.21 13.03
CA ASP A 58 -9.93 -7.56 13.89
C ASP A 58 -10.54 -6.33 13.17
N PRO A 59 -11.88 -6.25 13.05
CA PRO A 59 -12.57 -5.07 12.49
C PRO A 59 -12.32 -3.75 13.23
N SER A 60 -11.75 -3.77 14.43
CA SER A 60 -11.34 -2.57 15.16
C SER A 60 -10.00 -1.99 14.66
N ASP A 61 -9.12 -2.81 14.08
CA ASP A 61 -7.85 -2.38 13.50
C ASP A 61 -8.02 -1.59 12.20
N VAL A 62 -9.17 -1.69 11.54
CA VAL A 62 -9.42 -1.03 10.24
C VAL A 62 -9.96 0.39 10.37
N ASN A 63 -10.42 0.82 11.56
CA ASN A 63 -11.10 2.10 11.80
C ASN A 63 -10.31 3.06 12.72
N GLY A 64 -9.01 2.85 12.90
CA GLY A 64 -8.14 3.67 13.76
C GLY A 64 -7.43 4.87 13.10
N ILE A 65 -7.87 5.37 11.94
CA ILE A 65 -7.32 6.59 11.30
C ILE A 65 -8.43 7.59 11.03
#